data_AF-A0A7S2GYJ5-F1
#
_entry.id   AF-A0A7S2GYJ5-F1
#
_cell.length_a   1.000
_cell.length_b   1.000
_cell.length_c   1.000
_cell.angle_alpha   90.00
_cell.angle_beta   90.00
_cell.angle_gamma   90.00
#
_symmetry.space_group_name_H-M   'P 1'
#
loop_
_entity.id
_entity.type
_entity.pdbx_description
1 polymer ?
#
loop_
_entity_poly.entity_id
_entity_poly.type
_entity_poly.pdbx_seq_one_letter_code
_entity_poly.pdbx_strand_id
1 'polypeptide(L)'
;EEDQTPSHPSWDVVIFGPRHLRHLVIVRGFFGSVAFSLLYAALPLLPIGEFQAILFINPIVIFLLAYPILGEPVGFIEAVAVCFSFIGTLCIVRPSIIFGDAD
;
A
#
# COMPACT_ATOMS: atom_id res chain seq x y z
N GLU A 1 -21.33 37.69 -20.93
CA GLU A 1 -21.38 36.64 -19.89
C GLU A 1 -20.09 36.62 -19.10
N GLU A 2 -20.21 37.06 -17.86
CA GLU A 2 -19.12 37.27 -16.91
C GLU A 2 -18.72 35.94 -16.27
N ASP A 3 -17.41 35.68 -16.25
CA ASP A 3 -16.75 34.50 -15.69
C ASP A 3 -16.98 34.41 -14.17
N GLN A 4 -18.09 33.78 -13.78
CA GLN A 4 -18.38 33.43 -12.40
C GLN A 4 -17.58 32.20 -11.98
N THR A 5 -16.28 32.39 -11.75
CA THR A 5 -15.49 31.48 -10.93
C THR A 5 -15.73 31.81 -9.44
N PRO A 6 -16.33 30.91 -8.64
CA PRO A 6 -16.53 31.17 -7.21
C PRO A 6 -15.17 31.29 -6.51
N SER A 7 -14.92 32.42 -5.85
CA SER A 7 -13.67 32.75 -5.14
C SER A 7 -13.37 31.87 -3.92
N HIS A 8 -14.36 31.10 -3.47
CA HIS A 8 -14.22 30.15 -2.38
C HIS A 8 -14.64 28.76 -2.86
N PRO A 9 -13.83 27.73 -2.59
CA PRO A 9 -14.26 26.37 -2.87
C PRO A 9 -15.49 26.10 -2.00
N SER A 10 -16.60 25.70 -2.62
CA SER A 10 -17.80 25.30 -1.89
C SER A 10 -17.43 24.15 -0.95
N TRP A 11 -17.74 24.32 0.35
CA TRP A 11 -17.34 23.39 1.42
C TRP A 11 -17.69 21.93 1.11
N ASP A 12 -18.75 21.71 0.32
CA ASP A 12 -19.17 20.38 -0.13
C ASP A 12 -18.14 19.67 -1.01
N VAL A 13 -17.40 20.40 -1.84
CA VAL A 13 -16.39 19.82 -2.74
C VAL A 13 -15.06 19.61 -2.00
N VAL A 14 -14.78 20.47 -1.00
CA VAL A 14 -13.63 20.31 -0.10
C VAL A 14 -13.81 19.10 0.80
N ILE A 15 -15.02 18.88 1.33
CA ILE A 15 -15.32 17.78 2.26
C ILE A 15 -15.57 16.46 1.51
N PHE A 16 -16.32 16.47 0.41
CA PHE A 16 -16.76 15.23 -0.25
C PHE A 16 -16.05 14.93 -1.59
N GLY A 17 -15.15 15.81 -2.06
CA GLY A 17 -14.44 15.63 -3.31
C GLY A 17 -15.33 15.61 -4.58
N PRO A 18 -14.70 15.55 -5.77
CA PRO A 18 -15.42 15.53 -7.04
C PRO A 18 -16.26 14.25 -7.19
N ARG A 19 -17.48 14.37 -7.74
CA ARG A 19 -18.47 13.27 -7.78
C ARG A 19 -17.97 11.98 -8.45
N HIS A 20 -17.09 12.08 -9.44
CA HIS A 20 -16.57 10.92 -10.17
C HIS A 20 -15.48 10.15 -9.41
N LEU A 21 -14.78 10.78 -8.46
CA LEU A 21 -13.75 10.13 -7.62
C LEU A 21 -14.31 9.50 -6.36
N ARG A 22 -15.54 9.84 -5.94
CA ARG A 22 -16.16 9.34 -4.70
C ARG A 22 -16.21 7.82 -4.65
N HIS A 23 -16.58 7.17 -5.76
CA HIS A 23 -16.62 5.71 -5.81
C HIS A 23 -15.23 5.10 -5.62
N LEU A 24 -14.19 5.68 -6.22
CA LEU A 24 -12.82 5.22 -6.06
C LEU A 24 -12.33 5.34 -4.61
N VAL A 25 -12.65 6.45 -3.94
CA VAL A 25 -12.31 6.67 -2.52
C VAL A 25 -13.04 5.71 -1.60
N ILE A 26 -14.33 5.44 -1.86
CA ILE A 26 -15.11 4.45 -1.09
C ILE A 26 -14.52 3.05 -1.25
N VAL A 27 -14.21 2.63 -2.48
CA VAL A 27 -13.60 1.32 -2.75
C VAL A 27 -12.23 1.22 -2.07
N ARG A 28 -11.37 2.23 -2.22
CA ARG A 28 -10.07 2.28 -1.54
C ARG A 28 -10.22 2.18 -0.02
N GLY A 29 -11.14 2.95 0.55
CA GLY A 29 -11.43 2.95 1.99
C GLY A 29 -11.88 1.57 2.46
N PHE A 30 -12.82 0.95 1.74
CA PHE A 30 -13.32 -0.39 2.05
C PHE A 30 -12.22 -1.45 2.04
N PHE A 31 -11.45 -1.54 0.95
CA PHE A 31 -10.33 -2.50 0.84
C PHE A 31 -9.27 -2.24 1.92
N GLY A 32 -8.94 -0.98 2.19
CA GLY A 32 -8.01 -0.61 3.26
C GLY A 32 -8.51 -1.03 4.64
N SER A 33 -9.78 -0.75 4.96
CA SER A 33 -10.38 -1.14 6.24
C SER A 33 -10.42 -2.65 6.42
N VAL A 34 -10.77 -3.42 5.38
CA VAL A 34 -10.75 -4.88 5.41
C VAL A 34 -9.32 -5.37 5.65
N ALA A 35 -8.35 -4.90 4.86
CA ALA A 35 -6.94 -5.29 5.00
C ALA A 35 -6.40 -5.00 6.42
N PHE A 36 -6.65 -3.82 6.96
CA PHE A 36 -6.24 -3.47 8.33
C PHE A 36 -6.95 -4.30 9.40
N SER A 37 -8.22 -4.65 9.18
CA SER A 37 -8.96 -5.52 10.11
C SER A 37 -8.36 -6.92 10.14
N LEU A 38 -8.02 -7.48 8.98
CA LEU A 38 -7.33 -8.78 8.86
C LEU A 38 -5.95 -8.72 9.50
N LEU A 39 -5.20 -7.65 9.25
CA LEU A 39 -3.89 -7.43 9.84
C LEU A 39 -3.95 -7.39 11.36
N TYR A 40 -4.93 -6.69 11.94
CA TYR A 40 -5.11 -6.63 13.39
C TYR A 40 -5.56 -7.99 13.95
N ALA A 41 -6.39 -8.75 13.22
CA ALA A 41 -6.76 -10.10 13.60
C ALA A 41 -5.56 -11.08 13.59
N ALA A 42 -4.53 -10.80 12.79
CA ALA A 42 -3.31 -11.59 12.71
C ALA A 42 -2.31 -11.31 13.85
N LEU A 43 -2.39 -10.15 14.52
CA LEU A 43 -1.50 -9.78 15.63
C LEU A 43 -1.38 -10.83 16.75
N PRO A 44 -2.47 -11.42 17.27
CA PRO A 44 -2.36 -12.46 18.30
C PRO A 44 -1.94 -13.83 17.74
N LEU A 45 -2.00 -14.04 16.42
CA LEU A 45 -1.72 -15.32 15.77
C LEU A 45 -0.25 -15.46 15.35
N LEU A 46 0.45 -14.34 15.11
CA LEU A 46 1.82 -14.33 14.63
C LEU A 46 2.77 -13.61 15.61
N PRO A 47 4.04 -14.06 15.70
CA PRO A 47 5.09 -13.27 16.33
C PRO A 47 5.25 -11.89 15.68
N ILE A 48 5.65 -10.88 16.46
CA ILE A 48 5.80 -9.48 15.99
C ILE A 48 6.79 -9.36 14.81
N GLY A 49 7.81 -10.22 14.75
CA GLY A 49 8.77 -10.26 13.65
C GLY A 49 8.12 -10.61 12.31
N GLU A 50 7.30 -11.66 12.29
CA GLU A 50 6.57 -12.09 11.10
C GLU A 50 5.53 -11.07 10.66
N PHE A 51 4.86 -10.44 11.62
CA PHE A 51 3.91 -9.36 11.34
C PHE A 51 4.56 -8.21 10.58
N GLN A 52 5.74 -7.75 11.02
CA GLN A 52 6.47 -6.68 10.35
C GLN A 52 6.98 -7.13 8.98
N ALA A 53 7.43 -8.37 8.84
CA ALA A 53 7.82 -8.92 7.54
C ALA A 53 6.69 -8.83 6.50
N ILE A 54 5.45 -9.17 6.87
CA ILE A 54 4.27 -9.02 6.00
C ILE A 54 4.09 -7.57 5.56
N LEU A 55 4.31 -6.60 6.47
CA LEU A 55 4.21 -5.18 6.13
C LEU A 55 5.31 -4.72 5.16
N PHE A 56 6.52 -5.27 5.24
CA PHE A 56 7.60 -4.98 4.31
C PHE A 56 7.37 -5.56 2.90
N ILE A 57 6.45 -6.50 2.75
CA ILE A 57 6.01 -7.02 1.44
C ILE A 57 5.09 -6.02 0.71
N ASN A 58 4.37 -5.14 1.44
CA ASN A 58 3.47 -4.15 0.84
C ASN A 58 4.06 -3.36 -0.34
N PRO A 59 5.26 -2.74 -0.25
CA PRO A 59 5.86 -2.02 -1.39
C PRO A 59 6.08 -2.91 -2.62
N ILE A 60 6.40 -4.20 -2.44
CA ILE A 60 6.58 -5.16 -3.55
C ILE A 60 5.23 -5.42 -4.23
N VAL A 61 4.18 -5.68 -3.43
CA VAL A 61 2.83 -5.94 -3.94
C VAL A 61 2.25 -4.71 -4.63
N ILE A 62 2.39 -3.53 -4.01
CA ILE A 62 1.92 -2.27 -4.59
C ILE A 62 2.62 -2.01 -5.92
N PHE A 63 3.94 -2.22 -5.99
CA PHE A 63 4.69 -2.06 -7.24
C PHE A 63 4.22 -3.04 -8.33
N LEU A 64 4.04 -4.31 -7.98
CA LEU A 64 3.59 -5.34 -8.91
C LEU A 64 2.18 -5.07 -9.44
N LEU A 65 1.31 -4.49 -8.61
CA LEU A 65 -0.02 -4.03 -9.00
C LEU A 65 0.00 -2.68 -9.72
N ALA A 66 0.95 -1.79 -9.41
CA ALA A 66 1.05 -0.48 -10.04
C ALA A 66 1.40 -0.60 -11.53
N TYR A 67 2.26 -1.54 -11.92
CA TYR A 67 2.62 -1.75 -13.33
C TYR A 67 1.40 -1.97 -14.26
N PRO A 68 0.51 -2.95 -14.01
CA PRO A 68 -0.67 -3.15 -14.85
C PRO A 68 -1.75 -2.08 -14.65
N ILE A 69 -1.86 -1.46 -13.46
CA ILE A 69 -2.94 -0.49 -13.16
C ILE A 69 -2.62 0.90 -13.73
N LEU A 70 -1.36 1.34 -13.63
CA LEU A 70 -0.94 2.68 -14.04
C LEU A 70 -0.56 2.73 -15.52
N GLY A 71 -0.09 1.61 -16.09
CA GLY A 71 0.26 1.51 -17.51
C GLY A 71 1.51 2.31 -17.91
N GLU A 72 2.23 2.87 -16.93
CA GLU A 72 3.48 3.61 -17.16
C GLU A 72 4.69 2.68 -17.15
N PRO A 73 5.76 3.01 -17.92
CA PRO A 73 6.99 2.23 -17.92
C PRO A 73 7.66 2.33 -16.55
N VAL A 74 7.89 1.17 -15.93
CA VAL A 74 8.63 1.05 -14.69
C VAL A 74 10.04 1.59 -14.86
N GLY A 75 10.40 2.57 -14.02
CA GLY A 75 11.72 3.15 -13.95
C GLY A 75 12.73 2.19 -13.29
N PHE A 76 13.99 2.28 -13.72
CA PHE A 76 15.09 1.48 -13.15
C PHE A 76 15.23 1.66 -11.62
N ILE A 77 15.00 2.87 -11.12
CA ILE A 77 15.08 3.17 -9.68
C ILE A 77 14.02 2.41 -8.89
N GLU A 78 12.82 2.25 -9.45
CA GLU A 78 11.70 1.57 -8.79
C GLU A 78 11.97 0.06 -8.71
N ALA A 79 12.51 -0.52 -9.78
CA ALA A 79 12.96 -1.92 -9.77
C ALA A 79 14.04 -2.16 -8.70
N VAL A 80 15.01 -1.24 -8.58
CA VAL A 80 16.04 -1.32 -7.54
C VAL A 80 15.44 -1.20 -6.14
N ALA A 81 14.52 -0.27 -5.90
CA ALA A 81 13.85 -0.10 -4.61
C ALA A 81 13.07 -1.36 -4.19
N VAL A 82 12.43 -2.03 -5.15
CA VAL A 82 11.70 -3.30 -4.91
C VAL A 82 12.67 -4.43 -4.56
N CYS A 83 13.80 -4.53 -5.27
CA CYS A 83 14.86 -5.48 -4.92
C CYS A 83 15.39 -5.25 -3.50
N PHE A 84 15.65 -4.00 -3.10
CA PHE A 84 16.08 -3.68 -1.74
C PHE A 84 15.00 -4.02 -0.70
N SER A 85 13.73 -3.75 -0.99
CA SER A 85 12.61 -4.09 -0.11
C SER A 85 12.48 -5.60 0.10
N PHE A 86 12.69 -6.37 -0.97
CA PHE A 86 12.70 -7.83 -0.92
C PHE A 86 13.86 -8.36 -0.08
N ILE A 87 15.07 -7.87 -0.30
CA ILE A 87 16.26 -8.26 0.50
C ILE A 87 16.06 -7.90 1.98
N GLY A 88 15.58 -6.70 2.26
CA GLY A 88 15.29 -6.26 3.63
C GLY A 88 14.27 -7.15 4.33
N THR A 89 13.20 -7.55 3.62
CA THR A 89 12.19 -8.47 4.14
C THR A 89 12.79 -9.84 4.46
N LEU A 90 13.62 -10.40 3.57
CA LEU A 90 14.28 -11.69 3.80
C LEU A 90 15.21 -11.67 5.02
N CYS A 91 15.91 -10.55 5.25
CA CYS A 91 16.75 -10.38 6.45
C CYS A 91 15.94 -10.38 7.75
N ILE A 92 14.69 -9.89 7.71
CA ILE A 92 13.80 -9.80 8.88
C ILE A 92 13.16 -11.15 9.18
N VAL A 93 12.68 -11.84 8.15
CA VAL A 93 12.05 -13.18 8.28
C VAL A 93 13.05 -14.21 8.80
N ARG A 94 14.37 -13.99 8.62
CA ARG A 94 15.43 -14.96 8.97
C ARG A 94 15.02 -16.40 8.61
N PRO A 95 14.76 -16.70 7.33
CA PRO A 95 14.29 -18.02 6.95
C PRO A 95 15.31 -19.09 7.38
N SER A 96 14.85 -20.11 8.09
CA SER A 96 15.68 -21.19 8.64
C SER A 96 16.52 -21.90 7.57
N ILE A 97 16.05 -21.88 6.31
CA ILE A 97 16.75 -22.41 5.13
C ILE A 97 18.11 -21.73 4.89
N ILE A 98 18.23 -20.43 5.23
CA ILE A 98 19.44 -19.63 4.99
C ILE A 98 20.32 -19.56 6.25
N PHE A 99 19.68 -19.44 7.42
CA PHE A 99 20.40 -19.20 8.68
C PHE A 99 20.70 -20.47 9.48
N GLY A 100 20.14 -21.62 9.08
CA GLY A 100 20.20 -22.86 9.83
C GLY A 100 19.26 -22.84 11.03
N ASP A 101 18.75 -24.02 11.41
CA ASP A 101 18.05 -24.18 12.68
C ASP A 101 19.09 -23.94 13.80
N ALA A 102 18.88 -22.91 14.60
CA ALA A 102 19.64 -22.71 15.82
C ALA A 102 18.97 -23.55 16.90
N ASP A 103 19.56 -24.71 17.19
CA ASP A 103 19.20 -25.58 18.31
C ASP A 103 19.03 -24.82 19.64
#